data_AF-A0A0C2G0D7-F1
#
_entry.id   AF-A0A0C2G0D7-F1
#
_cell.length_a   1.000
_cell.length_b   1.000
_cell.length_c   1.000
_cell.angle_alpha   90.00
_cell.angle_beta   90.00
_cell.angle_gamma   90.00
#
_symmetry.space_group_name_H-M   'P 1'
#
loop_
_entity.id
_entity.type
_entity.pdbx_description
1 polymer ?
#
loop_
_entity_poly.entity_id
_entity_poly.type
_entity_poly.pdbx_seq_one_letter_code
_entity_poly.pdbx_strand_id
1 'polypeptide(L)'
;MRADVWGPTCCSFDIIETDRRLSTVKEGDWILYPECGAYSLCLSTNFNGFSPPKVLYLTSAENWQNVSRNLQRVRSEGADVPEKILSKI
;
A
#
# COMPACT_ATOMS: atom_id res chain seq x y z
N MET A 1 4.92 -15.19 -22.80
CA MET A 1 4.19 -14.26 -23.69
C MET A 1 4.79 -12.87 -23.50
N ARG A 2 4.67 -11.97 -24.48
CA ARG A 2 4.96 -10.54 -24.31
C ARG A 2 3.63 -9.78 -24.38
N ALA A 3 3.41 -8.85 -23.47
CA ALA A 3 2.17 -8.10 -23.38
C ALA A 3 2.40 -6.75 -22.68
N ASP A 4 1.51 -5.79 -22.93
CA ASP A 4 1.44 -4.54 -22.20
C ASP A 4 0.52 -4.70 -20.98
N VAL A 5 0.79 -3.96 -19.91
CA VAL A 5 -0.07 -3.90 -18.72
C VAL A 5 -0.74 -2.54 -18.67
N TRP A 6 -2.07 -2.56 -18.72
CA TRP A 6 -2.91 -1.37 -18.75
C TRP A 6 -3.59 -1.15 -17.40
N GLY A 7 -3.76 0.11 -17.02
CA GLY A 7 -4.62 0.50 -15.92
C GLY A 7 -6.10 0.39 -16.28
N PRO A 8 -6.99 0.58 -15.30
CA PRO A 8 -8.42 0.32 -15.46
C PRO A 8 -9.19 1.47 -16.14
N THR A 9 -8.55 2.61 -16.42
CA THR A 9 -9.26 3.79 -16.93
C THR A 9 -9.44 3.73 -18.45
N CYS A 10 -10.38 4.50 -18.97
CA CYS A 10 -10.59 4.64 -20.42
C CYS A 10 -9.59 5.62 -21.07
N CYS A 11 -8.50 5.97 -20.39
CA CYS A 11 -7.49 6.89 -20.90
C CYS A 11 -6.48 6.12 -21.76
N SER A 12 -6.20 6.62 -22.97
CA SER A 12 -5.22 6.00 -23.87
C SER A 12 -3.78 6.01 -23.34
N PHE A 13 -3.51 6.80 -22.30
CA PHE A 13 -2.20 6.90 -21.66
C PHE A 13 -2.10 6.12 -20.34
N ASP A 14 -3.15 5.39 -19.94
CA ASP A 14 -3.16 4.59 -18.72
C ASP A 14 -2.44 3.24 -18.94
N ILE A 15 -1.15 3.34 -19.23
CA ILE A 15 -0.24 2.22 -19.49
C ILE A 15 0.77 2.15 -18.35
N ILE A 16 0.83 1.00 -17.68
CA ILE A 16 1.73 0.76 -16.54
C ILE A 16 3.09 0.26 -17.04
N GLU A 17 3.09 -0.74 -17.91
CA GLU A 17 4.29 -1.30 -18.55
C GLU A 17 4.02 -1.66 -20.01
N THR A 18 5.03 -1.55 -20.86
CA THR A 18 4.98 -1.96 -22.26
C THR A 18 5.97 -3.09 -22.54
N ASP A 19 5.62 -3.97 -23.48
CA ASP A 19 6.44 -5.10 -23.93
C ASP A 19 7.01 -5.96 -22.77
N ARG A 20 6.19 -6.23 -21.76
CA ARG A 20 6.62 -7.01 -20.61
C ARG A 20 6.55 -8.50 -20.89
N ARG A 21 7.62 -9.22 -20.54
CA ARG A 21 7.61 -10.69 -20.53
C ARG A 21 6.82 -11.18 -19.32
N LEU A 22 5.68 -11.81 -19.58
CA LEU A 22 4.81 -12.39 -18.55
C LEU A 22 4.60 -13.89 -18.80
N SER A 23 4.32 -14.62 -17.71
CA SER A 23 3.67 -15.93 -17.78
C SER A 23 2.27 -15.77 -18.37
N THR A 24 1.64 -16.87 -18.77
CA THR A 24 0.23 -16.83 -19.16
C THR A 24 -0.60 -16.42 -17.93
N VAL A 25 -1.38 -15.34 -18.07
CA VAL A 25 -2.30 -14.83 -17.06
C VAL A 25 -3.74 -14.99 -17.55
N LYS A 26 -4.67 -15.12 -16.62
CA LYS A 26 -6.12 -15.18 -16.87
C LYS A 26 -6.84 -14.15 -16.01
N GLU A 27 -8.10 -13.89 -16.35
CA GLU A 27 -8.97 -13.10 -15.50
C GLU A 27 -9.03 -13.70 -14.08
N GLY A 28 -8.85 -12.85 -13.07
CA GLY A 28 -8.79 -13.24 -11.66
C GLY A 28 -7.39 -13.53 -11.12
N ASP A 29 -6.37 -13.65 -11.97
CA ASP A 29 -4.99 -13.77 -11.52
C ASP A 29 -4.47 -12.44 -10.94
N TRP A 30 -3.52 -12.53 -10.00
CA TRP A 30 -2.92 -11.38 -9.35
C TRP A 30 -1.54 -11.07 -9.93
N ILE A 31 -1.27 -9.78 -10.14
CA ILE A 31 0.05 -9.25 -10.50
C ILE A 31 0.57 -8.44 -9.31
N LEU A 32 1.78 -8.78 -8.84
CA LEU A 32 2.40 -8.11 -7.70
C LEU A 32 3.42 -7.07 -8.18
N TYR A 33 3.25 -5.82 -7.73
CA TYR A 33 4.25 -4.76 -7.86
C TYR A 33 4.86 -4.48 -6.48
N PRO A 34 6.11 -4.88 -6.23
CA PRO A 34 6.81 -4.53 -5.00
C PRO A 34 7.25 -3.05 -5.03
N GLU A 35 7.77 -2.57 -3.90
CA GLU A 35 8.37 -1.22 -3.78
C GLU A 35 7.42 -0.03 -4.07
N CYS A 36 6.10 -0.23 -4.05
CA CYS A 36 5.11 0.83 -4.25
C CYS A 36 4.83 1.68 -3.00
N GLY A 37 5.81 1.88 -2.11
CA GLY A 37 5.61 2.59 -0.84
C GLY A 37 5.68 4.11 -0.90
N ALA A 38 6.51 4.65 -1.81
CA ALA A 38 6.75 6.08 -1.94
C ALA A 38 6.09 6.63 -3.22
N TYR A 39 5.51 7.83 -3.14
CA TYR A 39 4.94 8.58 -4.27
C TYR A 39 3.91 7.82 -5.12
N SER A 40 3.22 6.85 -4.53
CA SER A 40 2.17 6.05 -5.17
C SER A 40 0.79 6.49 -4.68
N LEU A 41 0.39 6.02 -3.48
CA LEU A 41 -0.93 6.24 -2.90
C LEU A 41 -1.24 7.73 -2.71
N CYS A 42 -0.24 8.55 -2.37
CA CYS A 42 -0.43 10.00 -2.18
C CYS A 42 -0.77 10.75 -3.47
N LEU A 43 -0.50 10.16 -4.64
CA LEU A 43 -0.84 10.70 -5.95
C LEU A 43 -2.10 10.06 -6.55
N SER A 44 -2.70 9.08 -5.86
CA SER A 44 -3.91 8.40 -6.32
C SER A 44 -5.09 9.38 -6.39
N THR A 45 -5.87 9.28 -7.47
CA THR A 45 -7.11 10.04 -7.65
C THR A 45 -8.28 9.09 -7.87
N ASN A 46 -9.49 9.64 -7.91
CA ASN A 46 -10.71 8.90 -8.23
C ASN A 46 -11.14 9.07 -9.70
N PHE A 47 -10.18 9.30 -10.61
CA PHE A 47 -10.47 9.42 -12.04
C PHE A 47 -11.18 8.16 -12.56
N ASN A 48 -12.15 8.33 -13.47
CA ASN A 48 -13.08 7.27 -13.91
C ASN A 48 -13.84 6.52 -12.79
N GLY A 49 -13.88 7.07 -11.56
CA GLY A 49 -14.61 6.48 -10.44
C GLY A 49 -13.88 5.33 -9.72
N PHE A 50 -12.63 5.04 -10.08
CA PHE A 50 -11.84 4.01 -9.39
C PHE A 50 -11.34 4.53 -8.04
N SER A 51 -11.67 3.83 -6.96
CA SER A 51 -11.19 4.19 -5.63
C SER A 51 -9.73 3.75 -5.44
N PRO A 52 -8.93 4.48 -4.63
CA PRO A 52 -7.60 4.02 -4.22
C PRO A 52 -7.65 2.63 -3.56
N PRO A 53 -6.55 1.84 -3.66
CA PRO A 53 -6.49 0.51 -3.06
C PRO A 53 -6.61 0.58 -1.53
N LYS A 54 -7.19 -0.47 -0.93
CA LYS A 54 -7.21 -0.63 0.52
C LYS A 54 -5.79 -0.92 1.03
N VAL A 55 -5.37 -0.21 2.07
CA VAL A 55 -4.07 -0.42 2.72
C VAL A 55 -4.25 -1.29 3.95
N LEU A 56 -3.53 -2.41 3.98
CA LEU A 56 -3.45 -3.28 5.14
C LEU A 56 -2.09 -3.07 5.82
N TYR A 57 -2.12 -2.49 7.02
CA TYR A 57 -0.92 -2.32 7.84
C TYR A 57 -0.66 -3.60 8.62
N LEU A 58 0.52 -4.19 8.41
CA LEU A 58 0.95 -5.43 9.06
C LEU A 58 2.29 -5.20 9.76
N THR A 59 2.51 -5.92 10.86
CA THR A 59 3.78 -5.92 11.57
C THR A 59 3.96 -7.27 12.29
N SER A 60 5.20 -7.66 12.56
CA SER A 60 5.48 -8.85 13.35
C SER A 60 5.14 -8.61 14.83
N ALA A 61 4.90 -9.69 15.58
CA ALA A 61 4.67 -9.60 17.03
C ALA A 61 5.87 -8.95 17.77
N GLU A 62 7.09 -9.25 17.33
CA GLU A 62 8.31 -8.66 17.86
C GLU A 62 8.38 -7.14 17.60
N ASN A 63 8.12 -6.72 16.35
CA ASN A 63 8.07 -5.30 16.02
C ASN A 63 6.96 -4.59 16.79
N TRP A 64 5.82 -5.25 16.99
CA TRP A 64 4.73 -4.71 17.79
C TRP A 64 5.15 -4.47 19.24
N GLN A 65 5.83 -5.42 19.88
CA GLN A 65 6.36 -5.22 21.24
C GLN A 65 7.32 -4.03 21.32
N ASN A 66 8.18 -3.87 20.31
CA ASN A 66 9.09 -2.73 20.24
C ASN A 66 8.35 -1.40 20.08
N VAL A 67 7.31 -1.36 19.22
CA VAL A 67 6.43 -0.20 19.07
C VAL A 67 5.73 0.13 20.39
N SER A 68 5.13 -0.86 21.07
CA SER A 68 4.45 -0.66 22.36
C SER A 68 5.38 -0.11 23.43
N ARG A 69 6.58 -0.69 23.57
CA ARG A 69 7.58 -0.23 24.53
C ARG A 69 8.02 1.21 24.25
N ASN A 70 8.27 1.53 22.98
CA ASN A 70 8.65 2.88 22.56
C ASN A 70 7.53 3.89 22.82
N LEU A 71 6.27 3.54 22.56
CA LEU A 71 5.11 4.38 22.83
C LEU A 71 4.92 4.65 24.33
N GLN A 72 5.08 3.63 25.18
CA GLN A 72 5.03 3.79 26.64
C GLN A 72 6.16 4.70 27.14
N ARG A 73 7.38 4.54 26.59
CA ARG A 73 8.53 5.39 26.91
C ARG A 73 8.27 6.87 26.56
N VAL A 74 7.91 7.18 25.31
CA VAL A 74 7.69 8.58 24.91
C VAL A 74 6.52 9.23 25.67
N ARG A 75 5.49 8.45 26.03
CA ARG A 75 4.41 8.92 26.92
C ARG A 75 4.95 9.33 28.29
N SER A 76 5.82 8.51 28.89
CA SER A 76 6.45 8.86 30.17
C SER A 76 7.37 10.08 30.09
N GLU A 77 7.90 10.37 28.90
CA GLU A 77 8.70 11.56 28.59
C GLU A 77 7.84 12.81 28.29
N GLY A 78 6.51 12.69 28.40
CA GLY A 78 5.57 13.81 28.22
C GLY A 78 5.12 14.06 26.79
N ALA A 79 5.39 13.14 25.85
CA ALA A 79 4.85 13.25 24.50
C ALA A 79 3.33 13.07 24.51
N ASP A 80 2.62 13.92 23.75
CA ASP A 80 1.19 13.78 23.51
C ASP A 80 0.92 12.62 22.54
N VAL A 81 0.63 11.44 23.09
CA VAL A 81 0.30 10.25 22.31
C VAL A 81 -1.22 10.10 22.26
N PRO A 82 -1.86 10.13 21.07
CA PRO A 82 -3.30 9.98 20.94
C PRO A 82 -3.84 8.70 21.59
N GLU A 83 -4.91 8.79 22.39
CA GLU A 83 -5.51 7.64 23.07
C GLU A 83 -5.91 6.51 22.11
N LYS A 84 -6.34 6.83 20.89
CA LYS A 84 -6.68 5.84 19.85
C LYS A 84 -5.51 4.92 19.46
N ILE A 85 -4.28 5.35 19.71
CA ILE A 85 -3.06 4.57 19.50
C ILE A 85 -2.78 3.75 20.76
N LEU A 86 -2.92 4.37 21.93
CA LEU A 86 -2.74 3.71 23.22
C LEU A 86 -3.73 2.56 23.44
N SER A 87 -4.97 2.68 22.95
CA SER A 87 -5.98 1.62 23.09
C SER A 87 -5.69 0.36 22.26
N LYS A 88 -4.69 0.41 21.37
CA LYS A 88 -4.28 -0.73 20.55
C LYS A 88 -3.14 -1.54 21.18
N ILE A 89 -2.44 -0.97 22.16
CA ILE A 89 -1.30 -1.57 22.88
C ILE A 89 -1.71 -2.00 24.27
#